data_AF-A0A6L3XVG2-F1
#
_entry.id   AF-A0A6L3XVG2-F1
#
_cell.length_a   1.000
_cell.length_b   1.000
_cell.length_c   1.000
_cell.angle_alpha   90.00
_cell.angle_beta   90.00
_cell.angle_gamma   90.00
#
_symmetry.space_group_name_H-M   'P 1'
#
loop_
_entity.id
_entity.type
_entity.pdbx_description
1 polymer ?
#
loop_
_entity_poly.entity_id
_entity_poly.type
_entity_poly.pdbx_seq_one_letter_code
_entity_poly.pdbx_strand_id
1 'polypeptide(L)'
;HVDIDRGELGKIKQPHVAIQGDVAEVLAQLIPQTEATDRANWRQLVADLQRECPGAIPTEGDPLSHYGLINAVAACVDDSAIITTDVGQHQMWTAQAYPLNRPRQWLTSGGLGTMGFGLPAAGGAALANPDRKVICFSGDGSLMMNIQEMATAAENQLDVKIILMNNEALGLVHQQQSLFYKQGVFAATYPGMINFMQIAAGFGLHTCDLNAEEDAHAALQDAISRPGPALIHVRIDPELKVYPMVPPGAANTEMVGE
;
A
#
# COMPACT_ATOMS: atom_id res chain seq x y z
N HIS A 1 25.35 -4.12 -11.59
CA HIS A 1 24.39 -3.02 -11.46
C HIS A 1 24.10 -2.51 -12.86
N VAL A 2 22.85 -2.55 -13.29
CA VAL A 2 22.39 -1.96 -14.55
C VAL A 2 21.53 -0.76 -14.20
N ASP A 3 21.89 0.43 -14.68
CA ASP A 3 21.16 1.66 -14.38
C ASP A 3 21.22 2.62 -15.57
N ILE A 4 20.15 3.38 -15.80
CA ILE A 4 20.13 4.37 -16.88
C ILE A 4 20.92 5.62 -16.46
N ASP A 5 20.93 5.94 -15.17
CA ASP A 5 21.62 7.10 -14.62
C ASP A 5 23.03 6.73 -14.14
N ARG A 6 24.02 7.40 -14.72
CA ARG A 6 25.42 7.26 -14.29
C ARG A 6 25.62 7.67 -12.84
N GLY A 7 24.85 8.64 -12.34
CA GLY A 7 24.93 9.12 -10.97
C GLY A 7 24.57 8.06 -9.92
N GLU A 8 23.78 7.05 -10.30
CA GLU A 8 23.39 5.96 -9.40
C GLU A 8 24.43 4.83 -9.33
N LEU A 9 25.22 4.65 -10.39
CA LEU A 9 26.25 3.61 -10.46
C LEU A 9 27.35 3.87 -9.42
N GLY A 10 27.44 3.00 -8.41
CA GLY A 10 28.44 3.13 -7.35
C GLY A 10 28.09 4.16 -6.28
N LYS A 11 26.88 4.78 -6.32
CA LYS A 11 26.48 5.83 -5.36
C LYS A 11 26.42 5.32 -3.91
N ILE A 12 25.83 4.14 -3.71
CA ILE A 12 25.63 3.54 -2.37
C ILE A 12 26.47 2.27 -2.20
N LYS A 13 26.56 1.43 -3.24
CA LYS A 13 27.35 0.18 -3.24
C LYS A 13 28.22 0.13 -4.49
N GLN A 14 29.50 -0.18 -4.33
CA GLN A 14 30.45 -0.34 -5.44
C GLN A 14 30.19 -1.66 -6.17
N PRO A 15 29.78 -1.65 -7.45
CA PRO A 15 29.56 -2.87 -8.21
C PRO A 15 30.87 -3.41 -8.82
N HIS A 16 31.00 -4.73 -8.91
CA HIS A 16 32.09 -5.36 -9.68
C HIS A 16 31.91 -5.16 -11.19
N VAL A 17 30.65 -5.13 -11.65
CA VAL A 17 30.27 -4.87 -13.03
C VAL A 17 29.13 -3.85 -13.04
N ALA A 18 29.36 -2.72 -13.71
CA ALA A 18 28.38 -1.66 -13.92
C ALA A 18 28.08 -1.52 -15.42
N ILE A 19 26.80 -1.45 -15.78
CA ILE A 19 26.35 -1.21 -17.15
C ILE A 19 25.44 0.01 -17.08
N GLN A 20 25.80 1.07 -17.81
CA GLN A 20 24.93 2.22 -17.98
C GLN A 20 24.04 2.01 -19.21
N GLY A 21 22.72 2.02 -19.04
CA GLY A 21 21.77 1.88 -20.15
C GLY A 21 20.35 1.54 -19.71
N ASP A 22 19.42 1.53 -20.66
CA ASP A 22 18.07 1.02 -20.43
C ASP A 22 18.12 -0.48 -20.10
N VAL A 23 17.54 -0.86 -18.96
CA VAL A 23 17.50 -2.25 -18.50
C VAL A 23 16.82 -3.17 -19.50
N ALA A 24 15.83 -2.71 -20.26
CA ALA A 24 15.16 -3.53 -21.27
C ALA A 24 16.10 -3.90 -22.43
N GLU A 25 16.87 -2.93 -22.93
CA GLU A 25 17.85 -3.14 -24.00
C GLU A 25 19.01 -4.02 -23.53
N VAL A 26 19.47 -3.81 -22.30
CA VAL A 26 20.54 -4.62 -21.71
C VAL A 26 20.09 -6.07 -21.53
N LEU A 27 18.89 -6.31 -21.01
CA LEU A 27 18.36 -7.66 -20.84
C LEU A 27 18.15 -8.37 -22.19
N ALA A 28 17.66 -7.67 -23.22
CA ALA A 28 17.49 -8.25 -24.55
C ALA A 28 18.81 -8.79 -25.14
N GLN A 29 19.94 -8.14 -24.83
CA GLN A 29 21.27 -8.57 -25.27
C GLN A 29 21.90 -9.60 -24.35
N LEU A 30 21.65 -9.52 -23.03
CA LEU A 30 22.27 -10.39 -22.04
C LEU A 30 21.61 -11.78 -21.99
N ILE A 31 20.28 -11.87 -22.05
CA ILE A 31 19.54 -13.13 -21.91
C ILE A 31 20.00 -14.20 -22.92
N PRO A 32 20.21 -13.90 -24.22
CA PRO A 32 20.71 -14.88 -25.18
C PRO A 32 22.13 -15.40 -24.88
N GLN A 33 22.91 -14.68 -24.08
CA GLN A 33 24.27 -15.04 -23.67
C GLN A 33 24.30 -15.77 -22.32
N THR A 34 23.15 -15.89 -21.64
CA THR A 34 23.07 -16.60 -20.36
C THR A 34 22.58 -18.02 -20.55
N GLU A 35 23.30 -18.97 -19.95
CA GLU A 35 22.88 -20.37 -19.93
C GLU A 35 21.86 -20.64 -18.82
N ALA A 36 20.85 -21.45 -19.11
CA ALA A 36 19.91 -21.92 -18.11
C ALA A 36 20.64 -22.91 -17.17
N THR A 37 20.95 -22.44 -15.95
CA THR A 37 21.58 -23.27 -14.93
C THR A 37 20.57 -23.70 -13.87
N ASP A 38 20.50 -25.00 -13.61
CA ASP A 38 19.71 -25.51 -12.50
C ASP A 38 20.41 -25.20 -11.16
N ARG A 39 19.88 -24.24 -10.41
CA ARG A 39 20.35 -23.86 -9.08
C ARG A 39 19.57 -24.56 -7.96
N ALA A 40 19.38 -25.88 -8.06
CA ALA A 40 18.53 -26.67 -7.16
C ALA A 40 18.85 -26.45 -5.68
N ASN A 41 20.12 -26.53 -5.28
CA ASN A 41 20.54 -26.33 -3.87
C ASN A 41 20.18 -24.92 -3.36
N TRP A 42 20.32 -23.89 -4.21
CA TRP A 42 19.95 -22.53 -3.86
C TRP A 42 18.44 -22.38 -3.71
N ARG A 43 17.65 -22.94 -4.63
CA ARG A 43 16.18 -22.90 -4.54
C ARG A 43 15.66 -23.65 -3.32
N GLN A 44 16.30 -24.77 -2.96
CA GLN A 44 15.97 -25.52 -1.75
C GLN A 44 16.24 -24.67 -0.50
N LEU A 45 17.42 -24.04 -0.40
CA LEU A 45 17.74 -23.13 0.70
C LEU A 45 16.73 -21.98 0.82
N VAL A 46 16.34 -21.35 -0.30
CA VAL A 46 15.33 -20.29 -0.29
C VAL A 46 13.97 -20.83 0.20
N ALA A 47 13.56 -22.02 -0.25
CA ALA A 47 12.32 -22.64 0.19
C ALA A 47 12.35 -23.08 1.67
N ASP A 48 13.50 -23.49 2.18
CA ASP A 48 13.73 -23.75 3.61
C ASP A 48 13.57 -22.46 4.42
N LEU A 49 14.26 -21.38 4.02
CA LEU A 49 14.17 -20.07 4.68
C LEU A 49 12.75 -19.48 4.67
N GLN A 50 12.01 -19.64 3.57
CA GLN A 50 10.60 -19.22 3.49
C GLN A 50 9.68 -20.01 4.43
N ARG A 51 10.03 -21.26 4.75
CA ARG A 51 9.30 -22.08 5.73
C ARG A 51 9.69 -21.76 7.17
N GLU A 52 10.96 -21.46 7.41
CA GLU A 52 11.50 -21.09 8.73
C GLU A 52 11.09 -19.67 9.15
N CYS A 53 10.96 -18.77 8.18
CA CYS A 53 10.49 -17.40 8.34
C CYS A 53 9.19 -17.20 7.54
N PRO A 54 8.07 -17.85 7.90
CA PRO A 54 6.81 -17.64 7.21
C PRO A 54 6.45 -16.16 7.36
N GLY A 55 6.33 -15.44 6.24
CA GLY A 55 5.94 -14.03 6.28
C GLY A 55 4.67 -13.88 7.11
N ALA A 56 4.66 -12.97 8.09
CA ALA A 56 3.60 -12.80 9.08
C ALA A 56 2.28 -12.24 8.50
N ILE A 57 2.06 -12.39 7.20
CA ILE A 57 0.96 -11.79 6.45
C ILE A 57 -0.06 -12.89 6.18
N PRO A 58 -1.18 -12.95 6.92
CA PRO A 58 -2.20 -13.95 6.72
C PRO A 58 -2.86 -13.77 5.34
N THR A 59 -3.11 -14.87 4.63
CA THR A 59 -3.80 -14.88 3.32
C THR A 59 -5.32 -14.80 3.45
N GLU A 60 -5.87 -15.22 4.59
CA GLU A 60 -7.29 -15.12 4.93
C GLU A 60 -7.43 -14.48 6.31
N GLY A 61 -8.49 -13.69 6.50
CA GLY A 61 -8.71 -13.03 7.77
C GLY A 61 -9.98 -12.20 7.78
N ASP A 62 -10.33 -11.72 8.97
CA ASP A 62 -11.43 -10.79 9.18
C ASP A 62 -11.27 -9.54 8.29
N PRO A 63 -12.26 -9.18 7.44
CA PRO A 63 -12.24 -7.95 6.63
C PRO A 63 -12.08 -6.66 7.43
N LEU A 64 -12.27 -6.70 8.75
CA LEU A 64 -12.06 -5.57 9.64
C LEU A 64 -10.61 -5.51 10.18
N SER A 65 -9.80 -6.55 9.95
CA SER A 65 -8.36 -6.52 10.21
C SER A 65 -7.61 -5.84 9.04
N HIS A 66 -6.46 -5.24 9.31
CA HIS A 66 -5.68 -4.54 8.28
C HIS A 66 -5.29 -5.45 7.09
N TYR A 67 -4.75 -6.66 7.34
CA TYR A 67 -4.43 -7.60 6.26
C TYR A 67 -5.67 -8.24 5.65
N GLY A 68 -6.66 -8.63 6.45
CA GLY A 68 -7.90 -9.21 5.94
C GLY A 68 -8.68 -8.23 5.06
N LEU A 69 -8.70 -6.95 5.40
CA LEU A 69 -9.26 -5.87 4.57
C LEU A 69 -8.58 -5.81 3.20
N ILE A 70 -7.24 -5.80 3.17
CA ILE A 70 -6.49 -5.73 1.91
C ILE A 70 -6.78 -6.94 1.04
N ASN A 71 -6.77 -8.15 1.62
CA ASN A 71 -7.07 -9.38 0.90
C ASN A 71 -8.53 -9.43 0.42
N ALA A 72 -9.47 -8.98 1.24
CA ALA A 72 -10.88 -8.91 0.88
C ALA A 72 -11.11 -7.92 -0.27
N VAL A 73 -10.45 -6.75 -0.24
CA VAL A 73 -10.48 -5.79 -1.35
C VAL A 73 -9.88 -6.40 -2.61
N ALA A 74 -8.73 -7.08 -2.50
CA ALA A 74 -8.10 -7.75 -3.63
C ALA A 74 -9.01 -8.82 -4.24
N ALA A 75 -9.78 -9.56 -3.43
CA ALA A 75 -10.75 -10.54 -3.90
C ALA A 75 -11.97 -9.93 -4.60
N CYS A 76 -12.25 -8.64 -4.39
CA CYS A 76 -13.37 -7.93 -5.03
C CYS A 76 -13.05 -7.39 -6.44
N VAL A 77 -11.78 -7.44 -6.86
CA VAL A 77 -11.31 -6.88 -8.13
C VAL A 77 -10.40 -7.85 -8.89
N ASP A 78 -10.17 -7.58 -10.17
CA ASP A 78 -9.23 -8.34 -10.99
C ASP A 78 -7.86 -7.64 -11.09
N ASP A 79 -6.94 -8.29 -11.80
CA ASP A 79 -5.56 -7.84 -12.05
C ASP A 79 -5.45 -6.52 -12.83
N SER A 80 -6.57 -6.04 -13.41
CA SER A 80 -6.59 -4.77 -14.12
C SER A 80 -6.62 -3.58 -13.15
N ALA A 81 -7.14 -3.76 -11.93
CA ALA A 81 -7.30 -2.71 -10.93
C ALA A 81 -5.98 -1.98 -10.65
N ILE A 82 -6.06 -0.66 -10.48
CA ILE A 82 -4.91 0.18 -10.13
C ILE A 82 -4.98 0.50 -8.65
N ILE A 83 -3.87 0.33 -7.95
CA ILE A 83 -3.75 0.53 -6.52
C ILE A 83 -2.93 1.78 -6.26
N THR A 84 -3.54 2.76 -5.62
CA THR A 84 -2.83 3.90 -5.07
C THR A 84 -2.81 3.81 -3.55
N THR A 85 -1.80 4.42 -2.94
CA THR A 85 -1.80 4.61 -1.49
C THR A 85 -1.35 5.98 -1.08
N ASP A 86 -1.77 6.36 0.11
CA ASP A 86 -1.08 7.36 0.89
C ASP A 86 0.16 6.76 1.59
N VAL A 87 0.68 7.47 2.60
CA VAL A 87 1.93 7.14 3.30
C VAL A 87 1.67 6.87 4.77
N GLY A 88 2.20 5.76 5.29
CA GLY A 88 2.03 5.34 6.67
C GLY A 88 2.00 3.82 6.82
N GLN A 89 1.37 3.32 7.89
CA GLN A 89 1.27 1.88 8.10
C GLN A 89 0.43 1.18 7.02
N HIS A 90 -0.70 1.77 6.64
CA HIS A 90 -1.56 1.26 5.56
C HIS A 90 -0.80 1.08 4.24
N GLN A 91 0.15 1.97 3.92
CA GLN A 91 1.03 1.85 2.75
C GLN A 91 1.85 0.56 2.81
N MET A 92 2.47 0.28 3.96
CA MET A 92 3.32 -0.89 4.15
C MET A 92 2.48 -2.18 4.18
N TRP A 93 1.37 -2.20 4.91
CA TRP A 93 0.47 -3.35 4.93
C TRP A 93 -0.06 -3.68 3.53
N THR A 94 -0.43 -2.65 2.76
CA THR A 94 -0.89 -2.84 1.36
C THR A 94 0.24 -3.39 0.49
N ALA A 95 1.45 -2.84 0.60
CA ALA A 95 2.62 -3.33 -0.13
C ALA A 95 3.02 -4.78 0.25
N GLN A 96 2.73 -5.17 1.49
CA GLN A 96 2.99 -6.51 2.03
C GLN A 96 1.95 -7.53 1.54
N ALA A 97 0.66 -7.18 1.55
CA ALA A 97 -0.42 -8.15 1.37
C ALA A 97 -1.12 -8.09 0.00
N TYR A 98 -1.19 -6.94 -0.66
CA TYR A 98 -1.94 -6.84 -1.92
C TYR A 98 -1.21 -7.63 -3.02
N PRO A 99 -1.89 -8.52 -3.77
CA PRO A 99 -1.28 -9.37 -4.80
C PRO A 99 -0.99 -8.59 -6.10
N LEU A 100 -0.02 -7.67 -6.05
CA LEU A 100 0.42 -6.88 -7.19
C LEU A 100 1.11 -7.78 -8.23
N ASN A 101 0.60 -7.81 -9.46
CA ASN A 101 1.05 -8.73 -10.51
C ASN A 101 1.24 -8.08 -11.89
N ARG A 102 1.09 -6.75 -11.98
CA ARG A 102 1.31 -6.02 -13.23
C ARG A 102 2.18 -4.76 -13.02
N PRO A 103 3.07 -4.41 -13.97
CA PRO A 103 3.75 -3.11 -13.92
C PRO A 103 2.75 -1.95 -14.02
N ARG A 104 3.05 -0.83 -13.35
CA ARG A 104 2.16 0.35 -13.27
C ARG A 104 0.78 0.03 -12.67
N GLN A 105 0.71 -0.99 -11.83
CA GLN A 105 -0.47 -1.28 -11.00
C GLN A 105 -0.39 -0.56 -9.66
N TRP A 106 0.82 -0.40 -9.13
CA TRP A 106 1.11 0.19 -7.84
C TRP A 106 1.61 1.63 -7.97
N LEU A 107 0.85 2.57 -7.41
CA LEU A 107 1.16 4.00 -7.40
C LEU A 107 1.27 4.49 -5.96
N THR A 108 2.50 4.69 -5.47
CA THR A 108 2.74 5.14 -4.10
C THR A 108 3.88 6.17 -4.05
N SER A 109 3.85 7.07 -3.07
CA SER A 109 4.94 8.01 -2.81
C SER A 109 6.02 7.33 -1.96
N GLY A 110 7.10 6.86 -2.61
CA GLY A 110 8.21 6.18 -1.95
C GLY A 110 9.32 7.14 -1.49
N GLY A 111 10.02 7.76 -2.44
CA GLY A 111 11.24 8.53 -2.13
C GLY A 111 11.03 9.75 -1.22
N LEU A 112 10.01 10.57 -1.50
CA LEU A 112 9.67 11.74 -0.67
C LEU A 112 8.72 11.38 0.48
N GLY A 113 7.90 10.34 0.34
CA GLY A 113 6.95 9.93 1.37
C GLY A 113 5.85 10.97 1.64
N THR A 114 5.21 11.49 0.60
CA THR A 114 4.21 12.57 0.71
C THR A 114 2.83 12.04 1.12
N MET A 115 2.37 12.38 2.33
CA MET A 115 0.97 12.20 2.75
C MET A 115 0.03 13.08 1.91
N GLY A 116 -1.15 12.57 1.55
CA GLY A 116 -2.12 13.24 0.66
C GLY A 116 -1.92 12.91 -0.81
N PHE A 117 -0.95 12.06 -1.16
CA PHE A 117 -0.70 11.60 -2.52
C PHE A 117 -1.80 10.68 -3.06
N GLY A 118 -2.37 9.82 -2.21
CA GLY A 118 -3.17 8.66 -2.64
C GLY A 118 -4.40 9.03 -3.47
N LEU A 119 -5.23 9.95 -2.96
CA LEU A 119 -6.48 10.37 -3.61
C LEU A 119 -6.26 11.12 -4.93
N PRO A 120 -5.44 12.18 -5.03
CA PRO A 120 -5.18 12.84 -6.31
C PRO A 120 -4.48 11.91 -7.32
N ALA A 121 -3.58 11.02 -6.87
CA ALA A 121 -2.98 10.01 -7.74
C ALA A 121 -4.04 9.03 -8.28
N ALA A 122 -5.02 8.63 -7.45
CA ALA A 122 -6.14 7.80 -7.89
C ALA A 122 -7.00 8.51 -8.93
N GLY A 123 -7.30 9.79 -8.73
CA GLY A 123 -8.02 10.61 -9.71
C GLY A 123 -7.30 10.65 -11.06
N GLY A 124 -5.99 10.91 -11.06
CA GLY A 124 -5.17 10.88 -12.28
C GLY A 124 -5.13 9.50 -12.96
N ALA A 125 -5.03 8.43 -12.16
CA ALA A 125 -5.04 7.06 -12.67
C ALA A 125 -6.38 6.69 -13.32
N ALA A 126 -7.50 7.09 -12.70
CA ALA A 126 -8.85 6.86 -13.23
C ALA A 126 -9.07 7.63 -14.54
N LEU A 127 -8.64 8.90 -14.61
CA LEU A 127 -8.67 9.69 -15.84
C LEU A 127 -7.84 9.05 -16.97
N ALA A 128 -6.68 8.49 -16.65
CA ALA A 128 -5.82 7.83 -17.63
C ALA A 128 -6.32 6.41 -18.02
N ASN A 129 -7.18 5.80 -17.21
CA ASN A 129 -7.68 4.43 -17.41
C ASN A 129 -9.19 4.33 -17.09
N PRO A 130 -10.09 4.94 -17.88
CA PRO A 130 -11.51 5.03 -17.55
C PRO A 130 -12.23 3.69 -17.38
N ASP A 131 -11.71 2.62 -18.00
CA ASP A 131 -12.31 1.28 -17.95
C ASP A 131 -11.82 0.44 -16.75
N ARG A 132 -10.92 0.97 -15.92
CA ARG A 132 -10.33 0.23 -14.79
C ARG A 132 -10.79 0.82 -13.46
N LYS A 133 -11.04 -0.08 -12.50
CA LYS A 133 -11.25 0.32 -11.11
C LYS A 133 -9.95 0.85 -10.51
N VAL A 134 -10.05 1.94 -9.76
CA VAL A 134 -8.91 2.49 -9.00
C VAL A 134 -9.20 2.41 -7.52
N ILE A 135 -8.36 1.68 -6.80
CA ILE A 135 -8.46 1.48 -5.35
C ILE A 135 -7.40 2.34 -4.67
N CYS A 136 -7.82 3.23 -3.79
CA CYS A 136 -6.96 4.10 -3.00
C CYS A 136 -6.98 3.65 -1.55
N PHE A 137 -5.96 2.91 -1.10
CA PHE A 137 -5.80 2.62 0.33
C PHE A 137 -5.19 3.83 1.03
N SER A 138 -5.94 4.45 1.93
CA SER A 138 -5.52 5.66 2.64
C SER A 138 -5.66 5.51 4.14
N GLY A 139 -4.82 6.22 4.88
CA GLY A 139 -4.97 6.43 6.33
C GLY A 139 -5.68 7.75 6.59
N ASP A 140 -6.41 7.82 7.70
CA ASP A 140 -7.15 8.99 8.18
C ASP A 140 -6.35 10.31 8.12
N GLY A 141 -5.13 10.34 8.68
CA GLY A 141 -4.30 11.54 8.67
C GLY A 141 -3.84 11.96 7.28
N SER A 142 -3.63 10.99 6.37
CA SER A 142 -3.18 11.29 5.01
C SER A 142 -4.32 11.73 4.11
N LEU A 143 -5.48 11.08 4.20
CA LEU A 143 -6.67 11.46 3.43
C LEU A 143 -7.04 12.91 3.68
N MET A 144 -6.96 13.35 4.94
CA MET A 144 -7.26 14.73 5.35
C MET A 144 -6.39 15.80 4.68
N MET A 145 -5.18 15.46 4.21
CA MET A 145 -4.28 16.43 3.56
C MET A 145 -4.83 16.94 2.22
N ASN A 146 -5.55 16.08 1.50
CA ASN A 146 -6.09 16.38 0.17
C ASN A 146 -7.55 15.95 0.02
N ILE A 147 -8.31 15.96 1.12
CA ILE A 147 -9.70 15.49 1.16
C ILE A 147 -10.63 16.25 0.21
N GLN A 148 -10.29 17.51 -0.14
CA GLN A 148 -11.04 18.30 -1.11
C GLN A 148 -11.13 17.65 -2.50
N GLU A 149 -10.20 16.77 -2.86
CA GLU A 149 -10.21 16.06 -4.15
C GLU A 149 -11.35 15.03 -4.26
N MET A 150 -12.09 14.77 -3.17
CA MET A 150 -13.36 14.06 -3.26
C MET A 150 -14.35 14.80 -4.17
N ALA A 151 -14.35 16.14 -4.16
CA ALA A 151 -15.14 16.94 -5.11
C ALA A 151 -14.73 16.63 -6.55
N THR A 152 -13.43 16.64 -6.84
CA THR A 152 -12.88 16.32 -8.17
C THR A 152 -13.32 14.94 -8.63
N ALA A 153 -13.24 13.93 -7.76
CA ALA A 153 -13.68 12.57 -8.08
C ALA A 153 -15.19 12.49 -8.37
N ALA A 154 -16.02 13.18 -7.58
CA ALA A 154 -17.47 13.21 -7.72
C ALA A 154 -17.92 13.94 -8.99
N GLU A 155 -17.41 15.16 -9.24
CA GLU A 155 -17.75 15.99 -10.39
C GLU A 155 -17.41 15.31 -11.71
N ASN A 156 -16.32 14.53 -11.74
CA ASN A 156 -15.88 13.77 -12.91
C ASN A 156 -16.39 12.31 -12.91
N GLN A 157 -17.18 11.91 -11.91
CA GLN A 157 -17.74 10.56 -11.75
C GLN A 157 -16.68 9.44 -11.87
N LEU A 158 -15.48 9.68 -11.34
CA LEU A 158 -14.36 8.74 -11.45
C LEU A 158 -14.63 7.48 -10.63
N ASP A 159 -14.33 6.29 -11.17
CA ASP A 159 -14.48 5.01 -10.46
C ASP A 159 -13.34 4.77 -9.46
N VAL A 160 -13.23 5.67 -8.47
CA VAL A 160 -12.23 5.66 -7.39
C VAL A 160 -12.85 5.13 -6.09
N LYS A 161 -12.29 4.06 -5.54
CA LYS A 161 -12.69 3.46 -4.27
C LYS A 161 -11.66 3.80 -3.20
N ILE A 162 -12.02 4.67 -2.27
CA ILE A 162 -11.18 5.03 -1.14
C ILE A 162 -11.40 4.00 -0.05
N ILE A 163 -10.40 3.17 0.22
CA ILE A 163 -10.38 2.24 1.36
C ILE A 163 -9.67 2.96 2.50
N LEU A 164 -10.44 3.49 3.43
CA LEU A 164 -9.95 4.27 4.55
C LEU A 164 -9.69 3.38 5.77
N MET A 165 -8.41 3.16 6.06
CA MET A 165 -7.94 2.53 7.29
C MET A 165 -7.82 3.58 8.40
N ASN A 166 -8.90 3.75 9.17
CA ASN A 166 -8.99 4.76 10.21
C ASN A 166 -8.57 4.19 11.57
N ASN A 167 -7.35 4.49 12.01
CA ASN A 167 -6.88 4.16 13.35
C ASN A 167 -6.85 5.38 14.29
N GLU A 168 -7.40 6.52 13.86
CA GLU A 168 -7.44 7.76 14.63
C GLU A 168 -6.04 8.22 15.08
N ALA A 169 -5.01 7.92 14.28
CA ALA A 169 -3.61 8.16 14.61
C ALA A 169 -2.70 8.35 13.38
N LEU A 170 -1.59 9.05 13.58
CA LEU A 170 -0.46 9.01 12.66
C LEU A 170 0.33 7.72 12.88
N GLY A 171 -0.24 6.58 12.46
CA GLY A 171 0.18 5.24 12.87
C GLY A 171 1.68 4.93 12.75
N LEU A 172 2.36 5.41 11.70
CA LEU A 172 3.81 5.16 11.56
C LEU A 172 4.65 5.98 12.54
N VAL A 173 4.23 7.22 12.82
CA VAL A 173 4.84 8.06 13.87
C VAL A 173 4.55 7.46 15.25
N HIS A 174 3.32 7.02 15.48
CA HIS A 174 2.91 6.33 16.70
C HIS A 174 3.79 5.09 16.96
N GLN A 175 3.97 4.23 15.95
CA GLN A 175 4.86 3.07 16.02
C GLN A 175 6.30 3.47 16.36
N GLN A 176 6.90 4.43 15.65
CA GLN A 176 8.27 4.87 15.92
C GLN A 176 8.44 5.43 17.34
N GLN A 177 7.49 6.27 17.79
CA GLN A 177 7.49 6.83 19.14
C GLN A 177 7.38 5.73 20.21
N SER A 178 6.45 4.80 20.03
CA SER A 178 6.23 3.68 20.96
C SER A 178 7.46 2.77 21.11
N LEU A 179 8.22 2.56 20.03
CA LEU A 179 9.36 1.64 20.03
C LEU A 179 10.67 2.29 20.50
N PHE A 180 10.91 3.56 20.17
CA PHE A 180 12.25 4.16 20.30
C PHE A 180 12.32 5.38 21.23
N TYR A 181 11.17 5.94 21.66
CA TYR A 181 11.15 7.20 22.42
C TYR A 181 10.61 7.00 23.84
N LYS A 182 11.42 7.37 24.83
CA LYS A 182 11.09 7.20 26.27
C LYS A 182 9.85 7.98 26.74
N GLN A 183 9.51 9.07 26.07
CA GLN A 183 8.34 9.89 26.40
C GLN A 183 7.03 9.27 25.90
N GLY A 184 7.10 8.20 25.10
CA GLY A 184 5.94 7.57 24.48
C GLY A 184 5.37 8.39 23.33
N VAL A 185 4.09 8.15 23.04
CA VAL A 185 3.35 8.73 21.91
C VAL A 185 2.98 10.18 22.21
N PHE A 186 3.27 11.09 21.27
CA PHE A 186 3.01 12.52 21.40
C PHE A 186 2.61 13.13 20.04
N ALA A 187 1.50 13.89 20.04
CA ALA A 187 0.96 14.59 18.86
C ALA A 187 0.73 13.68 17.63
N ALA A 188 0.44 12.40 17.87
CA ALA A 188 0.24 11.39 16.84
C ALA A 188 -1.11 10.66 16.95
N THR A 189 -2.05 11.19 17.75
CA THR A 189 -3.39 10.64 17.95
C THR A 189 -4.45 11.73 17.82
N TYR A 190 -5.66 11.32 17.44
CA TYR A 190 -6.81 12.20 17.32
C TYR A 190 -7.86 11.90 18.41
N PRO A 191 -8.72 12.87 18.79
CA PRO A 191 -9.79 12.65 19.76
C PRO A 191 -10.97 11.79 19.27
N GLY A 192 -10.97 11.28 18.02
CA GLY A 192 -11.99 10.36 17.52
C GLY A 192 -13.37 10.94 17.19
N MET A 193 -13.46 12.24 16.89
CA MET A 193 -14.75 12.92 16.66
C MET A 193 -15.13 13.11 15.18
N ILE A 194 -14.27 12.72 14.24
CA ILE A 194 -14.47 13.01 12.81
C ILE A 194 -15.28 11.88 12.16
N ASN A 195 -16.36 12.25 11.47
CA ASN A 195 -17.19 11.33 10.70
C ASN A 195 -16.85 11.41 9.21
N PHE A 196 -16.00 10.50 8.74
CA PHE A 196 -15.59 10.46 7.34
C PHE A 196 -16.74 10.11 6.37
N MET A 197 -17.74 9.35 6.81
CA MET A 197 -18.92 9.02 6.00
C MET A 197 -19.74 10.29 5.73
N GLN A 198 -19.98 11.11 6.75
CA GLN A 198 -20.68 12.39 6.55
C GLN A 198 -19.91 13.34 5.63
N ILE A 199 -18.57 13.38 5.76
CA ILE A 199 -17.73 14.21 4.89
C ILE A 199 -17.81 13.73 3.43
N ALA A 200 -17.60 12.44 3.18
CA ALA A 200 -17.65 11.86 1.84
C ALA A 200 -19.04 11.99 1.19
N ALA A 201 -20.12 11.79 1.96
CA ALA A 201 -21.48 12.04 1.50
C ALA A 201 -21.71 13.51 1.14
N GLY A 202 -21.11 14.45 1.88
CA GLY A 202 -21.13 15.89 1.59
C GLY A 202 -20.47 16.27 0.26
N PHE A 203 -19.48 15.49 -0.19
CA PHE A 203 -18.88 15.61 -1.52
C PHE A 203 -19.63 14.84 -2.62
N GLY A 204 -20.63 14.02 -2.26
CA GLY A 204 -21.41 13.23 -3.20
C GLY A 204 -20.87 11.82 -3.47
N LEU A 205 -19.94 11.31 -2.64
CA LEU A 205 -19.46 9.93 -2.74
C LEU A 205 -20.47 8.97 -2.12
N HIS A 206 -20.52 7.74 -2.66
CA HIS A 206 -21.12 6.63 -1.95
C HIS A 206 -20.29 6.32 -0.68
N THR A 207 -20.93 5.93 0.42
CA THR A 207 -20.23 5.63 1.67
C THR A 207 -20.65 4.29 2.25
N CYS A 208 -19.68 3.53 2.75
CA CYS A 208 -19.90 2.28 3.46
C CYS A 208 -19.04 2.28 4.73
N ASP A 209 -19.66 2.01 5.89
CA ASP A 209 -18.96 1.80 7.16
C ASP A 209 -18.97 0.29 7.44
N LEU A 210 -17.87 -0.41 7.11
CA LEU A 210 -17.83 -1.87 7.22
C LEU A 210 -18.01 -2.35 8.67
N ASN A 211 -17.70 -1.52 9.66
CA ASN A 211 -17.87 -1.89 11.06
C ASN A 211 -19.35 -1.98 11.47
N ALA A 212 -20.26 -1.36 10.70
CA ALA A 212 -21.70 -1.36 10.96
C ALA A 212 -22.46 -2.46 10.19
N GLU A 213 -21.79 -3.16 9.27
CA GLU A 213 -22.41 -4.15 8.39
C GLU A 213 -22.44 -5.53 9.05
N GLU A 214 -23.55 -6.26 8.89
CA GLU A 214 -23.66 -7.64 9.38
C GLU A 214 -22.78 -8.61 8.57
N ASP A 215 -22.64 -8.35 7.27
CA ASP A 215 -21.77 -9.08 6.35
C ASP A 215 -20.80 -8.11 5.66
N ALA A 216 -19.63 -7.92 6.29
CA ALA A 216 -18.59 -7.02 5.80
C ALA A 216 -18.05 -7.43 4.41
N HIS A 217 -18.02 -8.72 4.08
CA HIS A 217 -17.58 -9.16 2.75
C HIS A 217 -18.57 -8.75 1.66
N ALA A 218 -19.87 -9.00 1.89
CA ALA A 218 -20.91 -8.63 0.94
C ALA A 218 -21.00 -7.11 0.76
N ALA A 219 -20.92 -6.34 1.85
CA ALA A 219 -20.95 -4.89 1.80
C ALA A 219 -19.74 -4.30 1.06
N LEU A 220 -18.54 -4.85 1.29
CA LEU A 220 -17.33 -4.45 0.58
C LEU A 220 -17.44 -4.72 -0.93
N GLN A 221 -17.89 -5.92 -1.31
CA GLN A 221 -18.09 -6.28 -2.72
C GLN A 221 -19.08 -5.34 -3.40
N ASP A 222 -20.20 -5.03 -2.75
CA ASP A 222 -21.21 -4.11 -3.28
C ASP A 222 -20.65 -2.70 -3.45
N ALA A 223 -19.98 -2.16 -2.43
CA ALA A 223 -19.38 -0.82 -2.49
C ALA A 223 -18.32 -0.67 -3.61
N ILE A 224 -17.51 -1.71 -3.83
CA ILE A 224 -16.49 -1.73 -4.91
C ILE A 224 -17.14 -1.93 -6.29
N SER A 225 -18.21 -2.72 -6.38
CA SER A 225 -18.87 -3.03 -7.65
C SER A 225 -19.69 -1.87 -8.20
N ARG A 226 -20.27 -1.04 -7.32
CA ARG A 226 -21.03 0.17 -7.70
C ARG A 226 -20.18 1.11 -8.56
N PRO A 227 -20.72 1.73 -9.61
CA PRO A 227 -19.98 2.72 -10.39
C PRO A 227 -19.82 4.05 -9.64
N GLY A 228 -18.82 4.84 -10.04
CA GLY A 228 -18.55 6.16 -9.47
C GLY A 228 -17.76 6.11 -8.15
N PRO A 229 -17.46 7.25 -7.53
CA PRO A 229 -16.53 7.27 -6.41
C PRO A 229 -17.21 6.84 -5.10
N ALA A 230 -16.46 6.12 -4.26
CA ALA A 230 -16.94 5.65 -2.97
C ALA A 230 -15.86 5.76 -1.88
N LEU A 231 -16.29 6.00 -0.64
CA LEU A 231 -15.48 5.85 0.56
C LEU A 231 -15.96 4.65 1.37
N ILE A 232 -15.07 3.70 1.58
CA ILE A 232 -15.26 2.54 2.43
C ILE A 232 -14.41 2.77 3.68
N HIS A 233 -15.08 2.93 4.82
CA HIS A 233 -14.47 3.20 6.12
C HIS A 233 -14.31 1.92 6.92
N VAL A 234 -13.13 1.75 7.52
CA VAL A 234 -12.83 0.66 8.44
C VAL A 234 -12.03 1.20 9.62
N ARG A 235 -12.46 0.91 10.85
CA ARG A 235 -11.69 1.17 12.06
C ARG A 235 -10.57 0.13 12.22
N ILE A 236 -9.34 0.61 12.39
CA ILE A 236 -8.16 -0.22 12.63
C ILE A 236 -7.61 0.09 14.03
N ASP A 237 -7.16 -0.93 14.75
CA ASP A 237 -6.56 -0.74 16.07
C ASP A 237 -5.25 0.08 15.97
N PRO A 238 -5.12 1.23 16.65
CA PRO A 238 -3.91 2.07 16.63
C PRO A 238 -2.68 1.38 17.25
N GLU A 239 -2.86 0.33 18.05
CA GLU A 239 -1.76 -0.41 18.64
C GLU A 239 -1.13 -1.43 17.70
N LEU A 240 -1.71 -1.66 16.52
CA LEU A 240 -1.09 -2.48 15.51
C LEU A 240 0.20 -1.83 14.98
N LYS A 241 1.13 -2.69 14.59
CA LYS A 241 2.46 -2.31 14.10
C LYS A 241 2.70 -2.96 12.74
N VAL A 242 3.56 -2.33 11.94
CA VAL A 242 4.08 -2.91 10.70
C VAL A 242 5.32 -3.72 11.05
N TYR A 243 5.25 -5.02 10.81
CA TYR A 243 6.36 -5.95 10.98
C TYR A 243 6.52 -6.86 9.74
N PRO A 244 7.72 -7.43 9.52
CA PRO A 244 8.96 -7.16 10.25
C PRO A 244 9.47 -5.73 10.01
N MET A 245 10.21 -5.17 10.98
CA MET A 245 10.80 -3.83 10.88
C MET A 245 12.31 -3.89 11.11
N VAL A 246 13.08 -3.21 10.28
CA VAL A 246 14.52 -2.98 10.51
C VAL A 246 14.68 -1.61 11.15
N PRO A 247 15.23 -1.49 12.37
CA PRO A 247 15.48 -0.20 13.00
C PRO A 247 16.41 0.69 12.14
N PRO A 248 16.25 2.02 12.16
CA PRO A 248 17.11 2.91 11.39
C PRO A 248 18.60 2.72 11.70
N GLY A 249 19.39 2.45 10.67
CA GLY A 249 20.83 2.24 10.78
C GLY A 249 21.28 0.79 11.07
N ALA A 250 20.33 -0.12 11.33
CA ALA A 250 20.62 -1.54 11.51
C ALA A 250 20.80 -2.28 10.17
N ALA A 251 21.37 -3.49 10.23
CA ALA A 251 21.40 -4.38 9.07
C ALA A 251 20.02 -4.99 8.81
N ASN A 252 19.68 -5.32 7.55
CA ASN A 252 18.39 -5.96 7.23
C ASN A 252 18.19 -7.34 7.88
N THR A 253 19.26 -7.96 8.39
CA THR A 253 19.20 -9.21 9.17
C THR A 253 18.81 -8.98 10.64
N GLU A 254 18.75 -7.74 11.10
CA GLU A 254 18.42 -7.34 12.48
C GLU A 254 17.00 -6.79 12.52
N MET A 255 16.03 -7.65 12.20
CA MET A 255 14.60 -7.30 12.20
C MET A 255 14.00 -7.42 13.60
N VAL A 256 12.95 -6.64 13.86
CA VAL A 256 12.09 -6.75 15.05
C VAL A 256 10.67 -7.15 14.65
N GLY A 257 9.97 -7.81 15.56
CA GLY A 257 8.57 -8.23 15.40
C GLY A 257 8.37 -9.52 14.61
N GLU A 258 9.24 -10.51 14.83
CA GLU A 258 9.01 -11.91 14.45
C GLU A 258 7.88 -12.55 15.28
#